data_AF-A0A2S0REU2-F1
#
_entry.id   AF-A0A2S0REU2-F1
#
_cell.length_a   1.000
_cell.length_b   1.000
_cell.length_c   1.000
_cell.angle_alpha   90.00
_cell.angle_beta   90.00
_cell.angle_gamma   90.00
#
_symmetry.space_group_name_H-M   'P 1'
#
loop_
_entity.id
_entity.type
_entity.pdbx_description
1 polymer ?
#
loop_
_entity_poly.entity_id
_entity_poly.type
_entity_poly.pdbx_seq_one_letter_code
_entity_poly.pdbx_strand_id
1 'polypeptide(L)'
;MRFNADKTLKQRTMVNLDVTVKNGLPPLRLSVDITCLDNPENNRNYQSDLGFNTDFDLAPGRYTLLLHGSNPPGGTTDVSLTGVFITGPLPGSSYTSGIATYDAIFYFVI
;
A
#
# COMPACT_ATOMS: atom_id res chain seq x y z
N MET A 1 -23.22 1.35 -39.37
CA MET A 1 -23.32 1.85 -37.99
C MET A 1 -22.13 1.34 -37.21
N ARG A 2 -21.23 2.22 -36.77
CA ARG A 2 -20.08 1.84 -35.93
C ARG A 2 -20.54 1.90 -34.47
N PHE A 3 -20.53 0.77 -33.79
CA PHE A 3 -20.71 0.72 -32.35
C PHE A 3 -19.47 1.33 -31.71
N ASN A 4 -19.62 2.52 -31.12
CA ASN A 4 -18.64 3.04 -30.19
C ASN A 4 -18.69 2.14 -28.95
N ALA A 5 -17.71 1.25 -28.84
CA ALA A 5 -17.42 0.59 -27.58
C ALA A 5 -17.00 1.69 -26.60
N ASP A 6 -17.93 2.07 -25.73
CA ASP A 6 -17.69 2.88 -24.55
C ASP A 6 -16.74 2.11 -23.63
N LYS A 7 -15.44 2.20 -23.95
CA LYS A 7 -14.39 1.90 -22.99
C LYS A 7 -14.38 3.07 -22.02
N THR A 8 -15.28 3.04 -21.04
CA THR A 8 -15.00 3.68 -19.75
C THR A 8 -13.69 3.06 -19.27
N LEU A 9 -12.57 3.72 -19.59
CA LEU A 9 -11.35 3.65 -18.81
C LEU A 9 -11.81 3.95 -17.39
N LYS A 10 -12.04 2.91 -16.59
CA LYS A 10 -12.26 3.07 -15.16
C LYS A 10 -11.03 3.84 -14.68
N GLN A 11 -11.22 5.12 -14.35
CA GLN A 11 -10.14 6.05 -14.07
C GLN A 11 -9.29 5.45 -12.97
N ARG A 12 -8.02 5.18 -13.28
CA ARG A 12 -7.11 4.65 -12.27
C ARG A 12 -6.69 5.78 -11.33
N THR A 13 -6.45 5.43 -10.09
CA THR A 13 -6.09 6.36 -9.02
C THR A 13 -4.70 6.00 -8.51
N MET A 14 -3.86 7.02 -8.38
CA MET A 14 -2.55 6.87 -7.76
C MET A 14 -2.69 6.85 -6.24
N VAL A 15 -2.19 5.79 -5.62
CA VAL A 15 -2.11 5.63 -4.16
C VAL A 15 -0.63 5.56 -3.78
N ASN A 16 -0.17 6.49 -2.97
CA ASN A 16 1.22 6.56 -2.51
C ASN A 16 1.38 5.86 -1.16
N LEU A 17 2.37 4.97 -1.07
CA LEU A 17 2.81 4.37 0.19
C LEU A 17 4.24 4.85 0.48
N ASP A 18 4.38 5.55 1.60
CA ASP A 18 5.67 5.93 2.18
C ASP A 18 5.96 5.02 3.38
N VAL A 19 7.12 4.38 3.38
CA VAL A 19 7.63 3.57 4.47
C VAL A 19 9.02 4.09 4.82
N THR A 20 9.15 4.69 6.00
CA THR A 20 10.40 5.25 6.50
C THR A 20 10.91 4.42 7.67
N VAL A 21 12.02 3.71 7.48
CA VAL A 21 12.73 2.98 8.55
C VAL A 21 13.76 3.90 9.20
N LYS A 22 13.75 3.98 10.53
CA LYS A 22 14.62 4.84 11.33
C LYS A 22 15.60 4.02 12.17
N ASN A 23 16.76 4.62 12.45
CA ASN A 23 17.81 4.10 13.33
C ASN A 23 18.44 2.76 12.89
N GLY A 24 18.53 2.51 11.59
CA GLY A 24 19.28 1.38 11.05
C GLY A 24 18.69 0.81 9.78
N LEU A 25 19.17 -0.38 9.41
CA LEU A 25 18.66 -1.14 8.29
C LEU A 25 17.74 -2.26 8.78
N PRO A 26 16.57 -2.47 8.15
CA PRO A 26 15.70 -3.56 8.54
C PRO A 26 16.41 -4.91 8.27
N PRO A 27 16.37 -5.88 9.20
CA PRO A 27 17.04 -7.16 9.03
C PRO A 27 16.35 -8.08 8.02
N LEU A 28 15.06 -7.85 7.75
CA LEU A 28 14.26 -8.51 6.73
C LEU A 28 13.75 -7.48 5.72
N ARG A 29 13.61 -7.93 4.48
CA ARG A 29 12.98 -7.17 3.40
C ARG A 29 11.55 -6.77 3.77
N LEU A 30 11.18 -5.54 3.43
CA LEU A 30 9.80 -5.06 3.50
C LEU A 30 9.01 -5.69 2.34
N SER A 31 7.83 -6.23 2.63
CA SER A 31 6.93 -6.79 1.61
C SER A 31 5.57 -6.12 1.71
N VAL A 32 5.02 -5.70 0.58
CA VAL A 32 3.70 -5.08 0.46
C VAL A 32 2.87 -5.95 -0.47
N ASP A 33 1.70 -6.35 0.02
CA ASP A 33 0.68 -7.05 -0.74
C ASP A 33 -0.59 -6.19 -0.76
N ILE A 34 -0.92 -5.67 -1.94
CA ILE A 34 -2.16 -4.92 -2.19
C ILE A 34 -3.12 -5.86 -2.90
N THR A 35 -4.13 -6.33 -2.16
CA THR A 35 -5.16 -7.23 -2.68
C THR A 35 -6.41 -6.45 -3.03
N CYS A 36 -6.84 -6.54 -4.29
CA CYS A 36 -8.13 -6.06 -4.74
C CYS A 36 -9.19 -7.12 -4.45
N LEU A 37 -10.18 -6.75 -3.64
CA LEU A 37 -11.28 -7.64 -3.26
C LEU A 37 -12.32 -7.83 -4.39
N ASP A 38 -12.29 -6.95 -5.40
CA ASP A 38 -13.27 -6.93 -6.49
C ASP A 38 -12.75 -7.59 -7.76
N ASN A 39 -11.45 -7.51 -8.05
CA ASN A 39 -10.80 -8.20 -9.17
C ASN A 39 -9.33 -8.54 -8.85
N PRO A 40 -8.98 -9.83 -8.68
CA PRO A 40 -7.62 -10.28 -8.40
C PRO A 40 -6.56 -9.84 -9.43
N GLU A 41 -6.95 -9.56 -10.68
CA GLU A 41 -6.03 -9.06 -11.71
C GLU A 41 -5.45 -7.67 -11.36
N ASN A 42 -6.11 -6.94 -10.46
CA ASN A 42 -5.66 -5.64 -9.98
C ASN A 42 -4.76 -5.73 -8.74
N ASN A 43 -4.42 -6.93 -8.28
CA ASN A 43 -3.46 -7.10 -7.18
C ASN A 43 -2.09 -6.51 -7.54
N ARG A 44 -1.39 -6.00 -6.53
CA ARG A 44 -0.02 -5.51 -6.63
C ARG A 44 0.80 -6.08 -5.50
N ASN A 45 2.06 -6.34 -5.79
CA ASN A 45 3.04 -6.79 -4.82
C ASN A 45 4.28 -5.94 -5.01
N TYR A 46 4.91 -5.54 -3.92
CA TYR A 46 6.14 -4.76 -3.95
C TYR A 46 7.04 -5.19 -2.80
N GLN A 47 8.34 -5.17 -3.02
CA GLN A 47 9.30 -5.45 -1.97
C GLN A 47 10.49 -4.51 -2.06
N SER A 48 11.07 -4.19 -0.90
CA SER A 48 12.25 -3.34 -0.80
C SER A 48 13.10 -3.74 0.40
N ASP A 49 14.42 -3.72 0.23
CA ASP A 49 15.38 -3.96 1.32
C ASP A 49 15.50 -2.76 2.27
N LEU A 50 14.97 -1.60 1.89
CA LEU A 50 15.02 -0.33 2.63
C LEU A 50 13.64 0.34 2.67
N GLY A 51 13.50 1.37 3.51
CA GLY A 51 12.38 2.30 3.39
C GLY A 51 12.25 2.87 1.97
N PHE A 52 11.03 3.16 1.56
CA PHE A 52 10.68 3.55 0.19
C PHE A 52 9.49 4.50 0.17
N ASN A 53 9.35 5.24 -0.92
CA ASN A 53 8.17 6.03 -1.23
C ASN A 53 7.75 5.63 -2.66
N THR A 54 6.57 5.06 -2.83
CA THR A 54 6.16 4.46 -4.11
C THR A 54 4.68 4.69 -4.39
N ASP A 55 4.41 5.08 -5.63
CA ASP A 55 3.06 5.22 -6.15
C ASP A 55 2.56 3.92 -6.78
N PHE A 56 1.34 3.52 -6.43
CA PHE A 56 0.62 2.41 -7.01
C PHE A 56 -0.52 2.92 -7.89
N ASP A 57 -0.46 2.57 -9.17
CA ASP A 57 -1.54 2.82 -10.13
C ASP A 57 -2.61 1.71 -10.02
N LEU A 58 -3.70 2.03 -9.32
CA LEU A 58 -4.76 1.10 -8.95
C LEU A 58 -6.07 1.41 -9.69
N ALA A 59 -6.75 0.38 -10.17
CA ALA A 59 -8.08 0.53 -10.75
C ALA A 59 -9.13 0.75 -9.64
N PRO A 60 -10.31 1.32 -9.94
CA PRO A 60 -11.38 1.45 -8.97
C PRO A 60 -11.78 0.09 -8.36
N GLY A 61 -11.97 0.07 -7.05
CA GLY A 61 -12.31 -1.12 -6.29
C GLY A 61 -12.01 -1.00 -4.79
N ARG A 62 -12.32 -2.07 -4.06
CA ARG A 62 -12.04 -2.24 -2.63
C ARG A 62 -10.72 -2.97 -2.45
N TYR A 63 -9.88 -2.46 -1.56
CA TYR A 63 -8.51 -2.95 -1.38
C TYR A 63 -8.19 -3.21 0.08
N THR A 64 -7.36 -4.23 0.29
CA THR A 64 -6.59 -4.45 1.52
C THR A 64 -5.11 -4.37 1.19
N LEU A 65 -4.37 -3.56 1.93
CA LEU A 65 -2.92 -3.49 1.87
C LEU A 65 -2.34 -4.08 3.14
N LEU A 66 -1.46 -5.07 2.98
CA LEU A 66 -0.68 -5.66 4.04
C LEU A 66 0.80 -5.32 3.79
N LEU A 67 1.40 -4.58 4.71
CA LEU A 67 2.85 -4.37 4.75
C LEU A 67 3.43 -5.24 5.86
N HIS A 68 4.30 -6.17 5.50
CA HIS A 68 5.12 -6.93 6.42
C HIS A 68 6.52 -6.32 6.50
N GLY A 69 7.04 -6.17 7.71
CA GLY A 69 8.36 -5.59 7.92
C GLY A 69 9.03 -5.97 9.23
N SER A 70 10.29 -5.56 9.34
CA SER A 70 11.08 -5.72 10.55
C SER A 70 11.86 -4.46 10.84
N ASN A 71 11.93 -4.07 12.11
CA ASN A 71 12.73 -2.95 12.55
C ASN A 71 14.16 -3.41 12.90
N PRO A 72 15.18 -2.57 12.66
CA PRO A 72 16.48 -2.78 13.28
C PRO A 72 16.37 -2.78 14.82
N PRO A 73 17.34 -3.34 15.56
CA PRO A 73 17.38 -3.22 17.01
C PRO A 73 17.33 -1.75 17.47
N GLY A 74 16.31 -1.38 18.26
CA GLY A 74 16.08 0.01 18.69
C GLY A 74 15.52 0.94 17.59
N GLY A 75 15.17 0.37 16.44
CA GLY A 75 14.57 1.06 15.30
C GLY A 75 13.07 1.27 15.42
N THR A 76 12.56 2.11 14.54
CA THR A 76 11.12 2.33 14.34
C THR A 76 10.84 2.42 12.84
N THR A 77 9.63 2.06 12.43
CA THR A 77 9.16 2.30 11.06
C THR A 77 7.90 3.14 11.13
N ASP A 78 7.86 4.18 10.32
CA ASP A 78 6.66 4.95 10.02
C ASP A 78 6.14 4.58 8.64
N VAL A 79 4.83 4.43 8.53
CA VAL A 79 4.11 4.05 7.32
C VAL A 79 3.03 5.10 7.09
N SER A 80 2.94 5.64 5.88
CA SER A 80 1.87 6.54 5.48
C SER A 80 1.29 6.12 4.14
N LEU A 81 -0.04 6.04 4.08
CA LEU A 81 -0.79 5.74 2.88
C LEU A 81 -1.62 6.97 2.51
N THR A 82 -1.32 7.54 1.34
CA THR A 82 -1.99 8.73 0.83
C THR A 82 -2.55 8.50 -0.57
N GLY A 83 -3.59 9.24 -0.94
CA GLY A 83 -4.31 9.04 -2.19
C GLY A 83 -5.70 9.65 -2.12
N VAL A 84 -6.44 9.52 -3.21
CA VAL A 84 -7.86 9.91 -3.25
C VAL A 84 -8.69 8.68 -2.93
N PHE A 85 -9.31 8.64 -1.76
CA PHE A 85 -10.13 7.52 -1.30
C PHE A 85 -11.59 7.90 -1.21
N ILE A 86 -12.48 6.99 -1.62
CA ILE A 86 -13.92 7.06 -1.34
C ILE A 86 -14.16 6.70 0.13
N THR A 87 -13.43 5.68 0.63
CA THR A 87 -13.49 5.21 2.01
C THR A 87 -12.09 4.85 2.51
N GLY A 88 -11.79 5.16 3.78
CA GLY A 88 -10.49 4.87 4.40
C GLY A 88 -9.41 5.91 4.06
N PRO A 89 -8.13 5.59 4.32
CA PRO A 89 -7.62 4.33 4.81
C PRO A 89 -7.99 4.04 6.26
N LEU A 90 -8.40 2.80 6.55
CA LEU A 90 -8.72 2.32 7.90
C LEU A 90 -7.66 1.33 8.39
N PRO A 91 -7.28 1.35 9.68
CA PRO A 91 -7.83 2.18 10.77
C PRO A 91 -7.38 3.65 10.74
N GLY A 92 -6.40 4.01 9.92
CA GLY A 92 -5.97 5.38 9.66
C GLY A 92 -5.01 5.42 8.48
N SER A 93 -4.67 6.61 7.99
CA SER A 93 -3.73 6.81 6.87
C SER A 93 -2.26 6.64 7.26
N SER A 94 -1.97 6.33 8.52
CA SER A 94 -0.61 6.17 9.02
C SER A 94 -0.53 5.10 10.10
N TYR A 95 0.63 4.45 10.18
CA TYR A 95 0.96 3.46 11.18
C TYR A 95 2.42 3.63 11.59
N THR A 96 2.72 3.52 12.88
CA THR A 96 4.08 3.55 13.42
C THR A 96 4.32 2.30 14.26
N SER A 97 5.46 1.64 14.06
CA SER A 97 5.87 0.49 14.86
C SER A 97 7.28 0.66 15.40
N GLY A 98 7.45 0.38 16.69
CA GLY A 98 8.75 0.11 17.32
C GLY A 98 8.97 -1.37 17.63
N ILE A 99 8.11 -2.27 17.14
CA ILE A 99 8.20 -3.71 17.37
C ILE A 99 9.21 -4.31 16.37
N ALA A 100 10.00 -5.29 16.79
CA ALA A 100 11.04 -5.91 15.96
C ALA A 100 10.50 -6.46 14.62
N THR A 101 9.31 -7.05 14.63
CA THR A 101 8.57 -7.50 13.45
C THR A 101 7.14 -6.98 13.54
N TYR A 102 6.58 -6.55 12.41
CA TYR A 102 5.28 -5.92 12.39
C TYR A 102 4.53 -6.17 11.08
N ASP A 103 3.21 -6.06 11.18
CA ASP A 103 2.29 -6.00 10.05
C ASP A 103 1.49 -4.69 10.15
N ALA A 104 1.50 -3.90 9.08
CA ALA A 104 0.61 -2.76 8.92
C ALA A 104 -0.49 -3.12 7.93
N ILE A 105 -1.75 -3.02 8.36
CA ILE A 105 -2.92 -3.40 7.57
C ILE A 105 -3.76 -2.16 7.31
N PHE A 106 -4.07 -1.92 6.04
CA PHE A 106 -4.95 -0.84 5.62
C PHE A 106 -6.10 -1.39 4.78
N TYR A 107 -7.30 -0.88 5.02
CA TYR A 107 -8.44 -1.05 4.13
C TYR A 107 -8.83 0.29 3.51
N PHE A 108 -9.05 0.31 2.19
CA PHE A 108 -9.50 1.51 1.48
C PHE A 108 -10.31 1.18 0.23
N VAL A 109 -11.07 2.16 -0.24
CA VAL A 109 -11.87 2.09 -1.47
C VAL A 109 -11.51 3.27 -2.36
N ILE A 110 -11.29 2.98 -3.64
CA ILE A 110 -11.01 3.96 -4.71
C ILE A 110 -11.97 3.78 -5.88
#